data_AF-A0A1C3JHW4-F1
#
_entry.id   AF-A0A1C3JHW4-F1
#
_cell.length_a   1.000
_cell.length_b   1.000
_cell.length_c   1.000
_cell.angle_alpha   90.00
_cell.angle_beta   90.00
_cell.angle_gamma   90.00
#
_symmetry.space_group_name_H-M   'P 1'
#
loop_
_entity.id
_entity.type
_entity.pdbx_description
1 polymer ?
#
loop_
_entity_poly.entity_id
_entity_poly.type
_entity_poly.pdbx_seq_one_letter_code
_entity_poly.pdbx_strand_id
1 'polypeptide(L)'
;MKHNTSVAPPATTSQPALRFSSRGFTIIELVVVIVILSIVSVTAASKFLNLQTDARISTLNGLKGGMEGASAMLYGKTSALGLDKAASASVNVEGDDISVVYGYPAAINSDAWSMLIESTFLDAEWGVGNADWYFTNSNHADGKIIYAPASRKKVDENCYLEYQEATETTTPVFTLTTDGC
;
A
#
# COMPACT_ATOMS: atom_id res chain seq x y z
N MET A 1 40.72 -29.24 -65.86
CA MET A 1 39.60 -28.62 -66.60
C MET A 1 39.15 -27.39 -65.83
N LYS A 2 39.02 -26.28 -66.55
CA LYS A 2 38.75 -24.93 -66.04
C LYS A 2 37.29 -24.84 -65.59
N HIS A 3 37.00 -24.23 -64.44
CA HIS A 3 35.78 -23.42 -64.28
C HIS A 3 36.02 -22.33 -63.24
N ASN A 4 36.27 -21.13 -63.77
CA ASN A 4 36.26 -19.87 -63.05
C ASN A 4 34.87 -19.26 -63.24
N THR A 5 34.04 -19.23 -62.21
CA THR A 5 32.76 -18.50 -62.23
C THR A 5 32.91 -17.23 -61.40
N SER A 6 33.16 -16.15 -62.12
CA SER A 6 33.05 -14.77 -61.63
C SER A 6 31.59 -14.48 -61.26
N VAL A 7 31.30 -14.34 -59.97
CA VAL A 7 30.03 -13.82 -59.48
C VAL A 7 30.21 -12.31 -59.28
N ALA A 8 29.47 -11.53 -60.06
CA ALA A 8 29.42 -10.08 -59.92
C ALA A 8 28.68 -9.69 -58.62
N PRO A 9 29.12 -8.64 -57.90
CA PRO A 9 28.43 -8.15 -56.71
C PRO A 9 27.10 -7.44 -57.07
N PRO A 10 26.09 -7.50 -56.19
CA PRO A 10 24.77 -6.89 -56.45
C PRO A 10 24.84 -5.35 -56.41
N ALA A 11 24.13 -4.72 -57.35
CA ALA A 11 24.02 -3.28 -57.45
C ALA A 11 23.32 -2.69 -56.20
N THR A 12 24.05 -1.84 -55.47
CA THR A 12 23.52 -1.05 -54.36
C THR A 12 22.64 0.06 -54.90
N THR A 13 21.33 -0.13 -54.90
CA THR A 13 20.36 0.93 -55.15
C THR A 13 20.48 1.99 -54.06
N SER A 14 21.02 3.16 -54.41
CA SER A 14 21.12 4.33 -53.55
C SER A 14 19.72 4.81 -53.17
N GLN A 15 19.24 4.44 -51.99
CA GLN A 15 18.07 5.09 -51.40
C GLN A 15 18.43 6.56 -51.10
N PRO A 16 17.63 7.54 -51.56
CA PRO A 16 17.86 8.93 -51.19
C PRO A 16 17.59 9.09 -49.70
N ALA A 17 18.66 9.34 -48.94
CA ALA A 17 18.56 9.73 -47.53
C ALA A 17 17.71 10.99 -47.43
N LEU A 18 16.54 10.89 -46.80
CA LEU A 18 15.69 12.03 -46.50
C LEU A 18 16.46 12.95 -45.55
N ARG A 19 17.09 14.00 -46.07
CA ARG A 19 17.86 14.96 -45.27
C ARG A 19 16.89 15.78 -44.44
N PHE A 20 16.79 15.49 -43.14
CA PHE A 20 16.26 16.47 -42.19
C PHE A 20 17.21 17.66 -42.17
N SER A 21 16.82 18.74 -42.83
CA SER A 21 17.48 20.03 -42.67
C SER A 21 17.34 20.43 -41.21
N SER A 22 18.43 20.36 -40.45
CA SER A 22 18.46 20.82 -39.06
C SER A 22 18.31 22.34 -39.05
N ARG A 23 17.07 22.80 -39.09
CA ARG A 23 16.72 24.18 -38.70
C ARG A 23 17.11 24.30 -37.23
N GLY A 24 18.18 25.04 -36.96
CA GLY A 24 18.64 25.28 -35.59
C GLY A 24 17.51 25.92 -34.78
N PHE A 25 17.24 25.35 -33.60
CA PHE A 25 16.30 25.91 -32.63
C PHE A 25 16.82 27.28 -32.19
N THR A 26 15.95 28.29 -32.12
CA THR A 26 16.39 29.60 -31.65
C THR A 26 16.61 29.55 -30.13
N ILE A 27 17.60 30.29 -29.61
CA ILE A 27 17.87 30.31 -28.15
C ILE A 27 16.63 30.80 -27.39
N ILE A 28 15.87 31.74 -27.95
CA ILE A 28 14.64 32.23 -27.32
C ILE A 28 13.55 31.14 -27.23
N GLU A 29 13.46 30.25 -28.20
CA GLU A 29 12.51 29.15 -28.20
C GLU A 29 12.83 28.14 -27.09
N LEU A 30 14.12 27.86 -26.86
CA LEU A 30 14.54 27.03 -25.73
C LEU A 30 14.22 27.71 -24.39
N VAL A 31 14.48 29.02 -24.29
CA VAL A 31 14.20 29.81 -23.08
C VAL A 31 12.70 29.83 -22.75
N VAL A 32 11.84 30.04 -23.74
CA VAL A 32 10.39 30.04 -23.51
C VAL A 32 9.90 28.67 -23.08
N VAL A 33 10.41 27.59 -23.66
CA VAL A 33 10.03 26.22 -23.27
C VAL A 33 10.38 25.93 -21.82
N ILE A 34 11.60 26.24 -21.37
CA ILE A 34 11.99 25.98 -19.98
C ILE A 34 11.19 26.84 -18.99
N VAL A 35 10.83 28.08 -19.35
CA VAL A 35 9.99 28.94 -18.50
C VAL A 35 8.58 28.35 -18.37
N ILE A 36 7.98 27.90 -19.47
CA ILE A 36 6.66 27.27 -19.44
C ILE A 36 6.70 25.96 -18.62
N LEU A 37 7.70 25.11 -18.86
CA LEU A 37 7.87 23.86 -18.11
C LEU A 37 8.06 24.12 -16.61
N SER A 38 8.76 25.19 -16.25
CA SER A 38 8.94 25.58 -14.84
C SER A 38 7.61 25.92 -14.18
N ILE A 39 6.74 26.69 -14.85
CA ILE A 39 5.43 27.08 -14.31
C ILE A 39 4.49 25.88 -14.17
N VAL A 40 4.43 25.02 -15.20
CA VAL A 40 3.58 23.81 -15.18
C VAL A 40 4.07 22.82 -14.12
N SER A 41 5.39 22.67 -13.95
CA SER A 41 5.95 21.76 -12.96
C SER A 41 5.59 22.14 -11.52
N VAL A 42 5.67 23.42 -11.16
CA VAL A 42 5.35 23.89 -9.80
C VAL A 42 3.87 23.66 -9.45
N THR A 43 2.96 23.94 -10.38
CA THR A 43 1.52 23.74 -10.15
C THR A 43 1.16 22.25 -10.08
N ALA A 44 1.71 21.42 -10.97
CA ALA A 44 1.51 19.98 -10.96
C ALA A 44 2.05 19.32 -9.67
N ALA A 45 3.22 19.74 -9.19
CA ALA A 45 3.80 19.21 -7.96
C ALA A 45 2.90 19.46 -6.73
N SER A 46 2.36 20.67 -6.59
CA SER A 46 1.46 21.01 -5.48
C SER A 46 0.19 20.15 -5.47
N LYS A 47 -0.40 19.89 -6.63
CA LYS A 47 -1.58 19.02 -6.75
C LYS A 47 -1.23 17.56 -6.48
N PHE A 48 -0.08 17.10 -6.98
CA PHE A 48 0.39 15.72 -6.78
C PHE A 48 0.61 15.40 -5.29
N LEU A 49 1.10 16.33 -4.49
CA LEU A 49 1.23 16.15 -3.05
C LEU A 49 -0.13 15.94 -2.36
N ASN A 50 -1.11 16.80 -2.65
CA ASN A 50 -2.46 16.67 -2.09
C ASN A 50 -3.11 15.32 -2.49
N LEU A 51 -2.95 14.90 -3.76
CA LEU A 51 -3.48 13.62 -4.22
C LEU A 51 -2.85 12.42 -3.50
N GLN A 52 -1.58 12.50 -3.11
CA GLN A 52 -0.95 11.43 -2.31
C GLN A 52 -1.52 11.38 -0.89
N THR A 53 -1.72 12.53 -0.25
CA THR A 53 -2.39 12.60 1.06
C THR A 53 -3.80 12.02 0.99
N ASP A 54 -4.61 12.45 0.03
CA ASP A 54 -5.98 11.94 -0.18
C ASP A 54 -5.97 10.42 -0.47
N ALA A 55 -5.01 9.94 -1.25
CA ALA A 55 -4.87 8.51 -1.55
C ALA A 55 -4.58 7.69 -0.28
N ARG A 56 -3.65 8.14 0.58
CA ARG A 56 -3.34 7.47 1.85
C ARG A 56 -4.52 7.43 2.79
N ILE A 57 -5.25 8.56 2.90
CA ILE A 57 -6.45 8.62 3.73
C ILE A 57 -7.51 7.66 3.18
N SER A 58 -7.68 7.60 1.85
CA SER A 58 -8.62 6.67 1.22
C SER A 58 -8.24 5.20 1.43
N THR A 59 -6.95 4.84 1.35
CA THR A 59 -6.52 3.46 1.59
C THR A 59 -6.70 3.07 3.05
N LEU A 60 -6.42 3.97 3.99
CA LEU A 60 -6.67 3.76 5.42
C LEU A 60 -8.16 3.58 5.72
N ASN A 61 -9.04 4.36 5.08
CA ASN A 61 -10.48 4.17 5.18
C ASN A 61 -10.93 2.82 4.59
N GLY A 62 -10.34 2.40 3.47
CA GLY A 62 -10.58 1.09 2.88
C GLY A 62 -10.19 -0.06 3.81
N LEU A 63 -8.99 0.03 4.43
CA LEU A 63 -8.53 -0.93 5.43
C LEU A 63 -9.46 -0.95 6.64
N LYS A 64 -9.85 0.22 7.16
CA LYS A 64 -10.79 0.35 8.28
C LYS A 64 -12.10 -0.38 7.98
N GLY A 65 -12.72 -0.12 6.84
CA GLY A 65 -13.96 -0.79 6.45
C GLY A 65 -13.82 -2.31 6.33
N GLY A 66 -12.69 -2.78 5.78
CA GLY A 66 -12.36 -4.21 5.72
C GLY A 66 -12.21 -4.84 7.12
N MET A 67 -11.48 -4.18 8.01
CA MET A 67 -11.28 -4.63 9.39
C MET A 67 -12.58 -4.65 10.20
N GLU A 68 -13.41 -3.60 10.08
CA GLU A 68 -14.72 -3.54 10.72
C GLU A 68 -15.65 -4.65 10.21
N GLY A 69 -15.65 -4.90 8.91
CA GLY A 69 -16.40 -6.00 8.29
C GLY A 69 -15.96 -7.38 8.79
N ALA A 70 -14.66 -7.66 8.76
CA ALA A 70 -14.10 -8.92 9.25
C ALA A 70 -14.37 -9.13 10.74
N SER A 71 -14.21 -8.07 11.55
CA SER A 71 -14.50 -8.07 12.98
C SER A 71 -15.97 -8.40 13.27
N ALA A 72 -16.91 -7.79 12.55
CA ALA A 72 -18.34 -8.08 12.69
C ALA A 72 -18.71 -9.51 12.27
N MET A 73 -18.12 -10.03 11.20
CA MET A 73 -18.34 -11.42 10.75
C MET A 73 -17.82 -12.42 11.78
N LEU A 74 -16.60 -12.19 12.30
CA LEU A 74 -16.01 -13.05 13.31
C LEU A 74 -16.82 -13.03 14.61
N TYR A 75 -17.26 -11.85 15.04
CA TYR A 75 -18.13 -11.70 16.20
C TYR A 75 -19.45 -12.48 16.06
N GLY A 76 -20.08 -12.44 14.88
CA GLY A 76 -21.28 -13.24 14.61
C GLY A 76 -21.03 -14.74 14.80
N LYS A 77 -19.87 -15.23 14.36
CA LYS A 77 -19.48 -16.64 14.53
C LYS A 77 -19.16 -16.99 15.98
N THR A 78 -18.37 -16.17 16.66
CA THR A 78 -17.95 -16.43 18.05
C THR A 78 -19.11 -16.32 19.03
N SER A 79 -20.05 -15.40 18.82
CA SER A 79 -21.27 -15.29 19.62
C SER A 79 -22.17 -16.52 19.47
N ALA A 80 -22.29 -17.09 18.27
CA ALA A 80 -23.00 -18.34 18.06
C ALA A 80 -22.36 -19.54 18.79
N LEU A 81 -21.06 -19.46 19.07
CA LEU A 81 -20.30 -20.44 19.85
C LEU A 81 -20.26 -20.11 21.36
N GLY A 82 -20.86 -18.99 21.79
CA GLY A 82 -20.87 -18.55 23.19
C GLY A 82 -19.54 -17.99 23.70
N LEU A 83 -18.69 -17.50 22.80
CA LEU A 83 -17.36 -16.96 23.11
C LEU A 83 -17.35 -15.43 23.32
N ASP A 84 -18.50 -14.76 23.19
CA ASP A 84 -18.67 -13.30 23.31
C ASP A 84 -18.34 -12.73 24.70
N LYS A 85 -18.24 -13.59 25.73
CA LYS A 85 -17.87 -13.19 27.10
C LYS A 85 -16.51 -13.71 27.55
N ALA A 86 -15.83 -14.48 26.70
CA ALA A 86 -14.52 -15.02 27.02
C ALA A 86 -13.47 -13.91 26.89
N ALA A 87 -12.74 -13.63 27.98
CA ALA A 87 -11.64 -12.66 27.95
C ALA A 87 -10.54 -13.04 26.95
N SER A 88 -10.38 -14.32 26.67
CA SER A 88 -9.56 -14.83 25.58
C SER A 88 -10.09 -16.20 25.16
N ALA A 89 -10.16 -16.44 23.85
CA ALA A 89 -10.49 -17.72 23.25
C ALA A 89 -9.83 -17.84 21.86
N SER A 90 -9.96 -19.02 21.25
CA SER A 90 -9.60 -19.24 19.85
C SER A 90 -10.79 -19.85 19.11
N VAL A 91 -10.97 -19.46 17.85
CA VAL A 91 -12.00 -19.99 16.97
C VAL A 91 -11.38 -20.48 15.67
N ASN A 92 -11.68 -21.73 15.31
CA ASN A 92 -11.20 -22.30 14.05
C ASN A 92 -12.05 -21.78 12.88
N VAL A 93 -11.43 -21.11 11.91
CA VAL A 93 -12.01 -20.66 10.64
C VAL A 93 -11.24 -21.33 9.51
N GLU A 94 -11.88 -22.27 8.81
CA GLU A 94 -11.32 -22.94 7.63
C GLU A 94 -9.97 -23.64 7.86
N GLY A 95 -9.70 -24.09 9.10
CA GLY A 95 -8.45 -24.75 9.48
C GLY A 95 -7.46 -23.82 10.17
N ASP A 96 -7.69 -22.51 10.17
CA ASP A 96 -6.89 -21.52 10.88
C ASP A 96 -7.50 -21.19 12.25
N ASP A 97 -6.67 -21.23 13.30
CA ASP A 97 -7.09 -20.89 14.66
C ASP A 97 -6.89 -19.39 14.91
N ILE A 98 -7.99 -18.67 14.96
CA ILE A 98 -8.01 -17.21 15.12
C ILE A 98 -8.21 -16.85 16.59
N SER A 99 -7.27 -16.10 17.14
CA SER A 99 -7.35 -15.58 18.51
C SER A 99 -8.40 -14.49 18.64
N VAL A 100 -9.27 -14.62 19.64
CA VAL A 100 -10.37 -13.69 19.91
C VAL A 100 -10.42 -13.25 21.36
N VAL A 101 -10.88 -12.03 21.58
CA VAL A 101 -11.06 -11.36 22.87
C VAL A 101 -12.49 -10.82 22.91
N TYR A 102 -13.30 -11.32 23.84
CA TYR A 102 -14.74 -11.04 23.95
C TYR A 102 -15.50 -11.21 22.63
N GLY A 103 -15.13 -12.25 21.87
CA GLY A 103 -15.71 -12.59 20.57
C GLY A 103 -15.18 -11.79 19.37
N TYR A 104 -14.37 -10.75 19.58
CA TYR A 104 -13.75 -9.95 18.52
C TYR A 104 -12.31 -10.40 18.24
N PRO A 105 -11.71 -10.07 17.08
CA PRO A 105 -10.30 -10.37 16.84
C PRO A 105 -9.39 -9.83 17.95
N ALA A 106 -8.46 -10.63 18.45
CA ALA A 106 -7.44 -10.14 19.36
C ALA A 106 -6.56 -9.09 18.66
N ALA A 107 -5.99 -8.14 19.39
CA ALA A 107 -5.03 -7.19 18.82
C ALA A 107 -3.65 -7.85 18.57
N ILE A 108 -3.62 -8.91 17.77
CA ILE A 108 -2.42 -9.68 17.41
C ILE A 108 -2.42 -9.84 15.88
N ASN A 109 -1.31 -9.51 15.24
CA ASN A 109 -1.25 -9.61 13.78
C ASN A 109 -1.21 -11.07 13.32
N SER A 110 -0.23 -11.85 13.79
CA SER A 110 0.05 -13.21 13.31
C SER A 110 -1.08 -14.20 13.55
N ASP A 111 -1.82 -14.02 14.64
CA ASP A 111 -2.78 -15.00 15.14
C ASP A 111 -4.23 -14.52 14.99
N ALA A 112 -4.45 -13.34 14.39
CA ALA A 112 -5.78 -12.84 14.11
C ALA A 112 -5.84 -12.05 12.79
N TRP A 113 -5.26 -10.86 12.75
CA TRP A 113 -5.52 -9.95 11.63
C TRP A 113 -4.92 -10.37 10.29
N SER A 114 -3.75 -11.04 10.27
CA SER A 114 -3.18 -11.57 9.03
C SER A 114 -3.96 -12.74 8.45
N MET A 115 -4.78 -13.41 9.26
CA MET A 115 -5.68 -14.48 8.82
C MET A 115 -7.03 -13.94 8.33
N LEU A 116 -7.44 -12.77 8.83
CA LEU A 116 -8.74 -12.16 8.53
C LEU A 116 -8.72 -11.25 7.31
N ILE A 117 -7.55 -10.72 6.93
CA ILE A 117 -7.41 -9.71 5.89
C ILE A 117 -6.33 -10.12 4.89
N GLU A 118 -6.70 -10.11 3.62
CA GLU A 118 -5.80 -10.41 2.51
C GLU A 118 -4.87 -9.21 2.24
N SER A 119 -3.79 -9.12 3.02
CA SER A 119 -2.79 -8.07 2.92
C SER A 119 -1.42 -8.55 3.40
N THR A 120 -0.35 -8.04 2.78
CA THR A 120 1.01 -8.26 3.26
C THR A 120 1.32 -7.28 4.38
N PHE A 121 1.39 -7.80 5.62
CA PHE A 121 1.72 -7.03 6.81
C PHE A 121 3.12 -7.38 7.31
N LEU A 122 3.94 -6.36 7.59
CA LEU A 122 5.24 -6.51 8.26
C LEU A 122 5.32 -5.63 9.51
N ASP A 123 6.11 -6.05 10.49
CA ASP A 123 6.36 -5.22 11.67
C ASP A 123 7.14 -3.94 11.27
N ALA A 124 6.68 -2.78 11.69
CA ALA A 124 7.26 -1.48 11.35
C ALA A 124 8.63 -1.24 11.98
N GLU A 125 8.91 -1.85 13.13
CA GLU A 125 10.13 -1.70 13.89
C GLU A 125 11.18 -2.73 13.48
N TRP A 126 10.79 -4.00 13.40
CA TRP A 126 11.71 -5.11 13.19
C TRP A 126 11.72 -5.65 11.75
N GLY A 127 10.75 -5.25 10.92
CA GLY A 127 10.66 -5.66 9.52
C GLY A 127 11.70 -4.97 8.63
N VAL A 128 12.45 -5.77 7.87
CA VAL A 128 13.48 -5.29 6.92
C VAL A 128 13.08 -5.40 5.44
N GLY A 129 11.79 -5.64 5.16
CA GLY A 129 11.26 -5.83 3.81
C GLY A 129 10.45 -4.64 3.28
N ASN A 130 9.98 -4.76 2.03
CA ASN A 130 8.94 -3.90 1.46
C ASN A 130 7.61 -4.64 1.58
N ALA A 131 6.72 -4.15 2.43
CA ALA A 131 5.34 -4.61 2.50
C ALA A 131 4.39 -3.49 2.12
N ASP A 132 3.18 -3.85 1.71
CA ASP A 132 2.13 -2.87 1.42
C ASP A 132 1.70 -2.15 2.70
N TRP A 133 1.63 -2.91 3.79
CA TRP A 133 1.24 -2.43 5.10
C TRP A 133 2.27 -2.80 6.17
N TYR A 134 2.47 -1.88 7.09
CA TYR A 134 3.25 -2.12 8.29
C TYR A 134 2.34 -2.09 9.50
N PHE A 135 2.62 -2.94 10.48
CA PHE A 135 1.94 -2.90 11.77
C PHE A 135 2.93 -2.60 12.90
N THR A 136 2.43 -1.96 13.95
CA THR A 136 3.16 -1.76 15.20
C THR A 136 2.34 -2.29 16.35
N ASN A 137 2.95 -3.16 17.15
CA ASN A 137 2.37 -3.68 18.38
C ASN A 137 3.46 -3.69 19.47
N SER A 138 3.91 -2.50 19.86
CA SER A 138 5.08 -2.34 20.75
C SER A 138 4.86 -2.90 22.15
N ASN A 139 3.61 -3.05 22.58
CA ASN A 139 3.24 -3.64 23.85
C ASN A 139 2.03 -4.56 23.67
N HIS A 140 2.25 -5.85 23.42
CA HIS A 140 1.17 -6.82 23.22
C HIS A 140 0.15 -6.93 24.38
N ALA A 141 0.44 -6.39 25.56
CA ALA A 141 -0.46 -6.43 26.70
C ALA A 141 -1.47 -5.27 26.75
N ASP A 142 -1.35 -4.25 25.89
CA ASP A 142 -2.27 -3.10 25.87
C ASP A 142 -3.50 -3.28 24.96
N GLY A 143 -3.58 -4.43 24.28
CA GLY A 143 -4.70 -4.75 23.41
C GLY A 143 -4.80 -3.85 22.17
N LYS A 144 -3.67 -3.25 21.77
CA LYS A 144 -3.63 -2.28 20.68
C LYS A 144 -2.70 -2.73 19.56
N ILE A 145 -3.15 -2.51 18.32
CA ILE A 145 -2.33 -2.69 17.13
C ILE A 145 -2.59 -1.55 16.15
N ILE A 146 -1.51 -1.05 15.57
CA ILE A 146 -1.56 0.05 14.61
C ILE A 146 -1.15 -0.48 13.25
N TYR A 147 -1.84 -0.05 12.19
CA TYR A 147 -1.55 -0.34 10.80
C TYR A 147 -1.29 0.95 10.02
N ALA A 148 -0.20 0.98 9.27
CA ALA A 148 0.23 2.16 8.54
C ALA A 148 0.67 1.78 7.12
N PRO A 149 0.45 2.64 6.11
CA PRO A 149 0.85 2.36 4.74
C PRO A 149 2.39 2.41 4.60
N ALA A 150 2.92 1.72 3.59
CA ALA A 150 4.37 1.65 3.35
C ALA A 150 5.11 3.00 3.36
N SER A 151 4.46 4.07 2.89
CA SER A 151 5.07 5.40 2.83
C SER A 151 5.14 6.15 4.17
N ARG A 152 4.45 5.66 5.20
CA ARG A 152 4.30 6.28 6.53
C ARG A 152 4.30 5.21 7.63
N LYS A 153 5.34 4.39 7.67
CA LYS A 153 5.37 3.15 8.46
C LYS A 153 5.43 3.36 9.97
N LYS A 154 5.91 4.51 10.45
CA LYS A 154 6.12 4.76 11.88
C LYS A 154 4.96 5.53 12.50
N VAL A 155 4.72 5.28 13.79
CA VAL A 155 3.61 5.90 14.54
C VAL A 155 3.80 7.42 14.65
N ASP A 156 5.03 7.91 14.77
CA ASP A 156 5.36 9.34 14.83
C ASP A 156 5.10 10.08 13.50
N GLU A 157 4.82 9.36 12.42
CA GLU A 157 4.40 9.93 11.15
C GLU A 157 2.89 10.20 11.07
N ASN A 158 2.11 9.93 12.13
CA ASN A 158 0.70 10.31 12.28
C ASN A 158 -0.21 9.98 11.07
N CYS A 159 0.05 8.86 10.39
CA CYS A 159 -0.73 8.39 9.25
C CYS A 159 -1.01 6.89 9.37
N TYR A 160 -2.00 6.54 10.18
CA TYR A 160 -2.27 5.15 10.53
C TYR A 160 -3.72 4.90 10.96
N LEU A 161 -4.09 3.63 10.95
CA LEU A 161 -5.30 3.08 11.55
C LEU A 161 -4.93 2.33 12.82
N GLU A 162 -5.59 2.64 13.91
CA GLU A 162 -5.44 1.99 15.20
C GLU A 162 -6.64 1.12 15.51
N TYR A 163 -6.38 -0.13 15.89
CA TYR A 163 -7.35 -1.04 16.46
C TYR A 163 -7.08 -1.20 17.95
N GLN A 164 -8.09 -0.93 18.76
CA GLN A 164 -8.15 -1.28 20.17
C GLN A 164 -9.14 -2.43 20.33
N GLU A 165 -8.68 -3.53 20.91
CA GLU A 165 -9.54 -4.71 21.12
C GLU A 165 -10.67 -4.46 22.13
N ALA A 166 -11.63 -5.37 22.13
CA ALA A 166 -12.75 -5.34 23.05
C ALA A 166 -12.30 -5.55 24.50
N THR A 167 -13.09 -5.04 25.44
CA THR A 167 -13.01 -5.42 26.85
C THR A 167 -14.32 -6.06 27.28
N GLU A 168 -14.42 -6.50 28.54
CA GLU A 168 -15.66 -7.05 29.11
C GLU A 168 -16.88 -6.13 28.91
N THR A 169 -16.65 -4.82 28.85
CA THR A 169 -17.72 -3.82 28.82
C THR A 169 -17.72 -2.93 27.57
N THR A 170 -16.70 -3.03 26.72
CA THR A 170 -16.54 -2.17 25.54
C THR A 170 -16.30 -2.98 24.30
N THR A 171 -16.98 -2.64 23.21
CA THR A 171 -16.70 -3.14 21.87
C THR A 171 -15.35 -2.60 21.38
N PRO A 172 -14.72 -3.24 20.37
CA PRO A 172 -13.46 -2.74 19.85
C PRO A 172 -13.64 -1.37 19.14
N VAL A 173 -12.55 -0.63 19.02
CA VAL A 173 -12.54 0.72 18.44
C VAL A 173 -11.52 0.81 17.32
N PHE A 174 -11.94 1.44 16.21
CA PHE A 174 -11.10 1.72 15.03
C PHE A 174 -10.89 3.22 14.85
N THR A 175 -9.69 3.70 15.14
CA THR A 175 -9.35 5.13 15.15
C THR A 175 -8.37 5.46 14.02
N LEU A 176 -8.69 6.45 13.19
CA LEU A 176 -7.80 6.95 12.15
C LEU A 176 -7.03 8.18 12.65
N THR A 177 -5.72 8.19 12.44
CA THR A 177 -4.85 9.36 12.60
C THR A 177 -4.32 9.74 11.23
N THR A 178 -4.64 10.94 10.74
CA THR A 178 -4.37 11.35 9.34
C THR A 178 -3.52 12.60 9.21
N ASP A 179 -3.11 13.22 10.32
CA ASP A 179 -2.43 14.52 10.32
C ASP A 179 -1.06 14.50 9.61
N GLY A 180 -0.41 13.34 9.51
CA GLY A 180 0.85 13.17 8.79
C GLY A 180 0.73 12.39 7.47
N CYS A 181 -0.50 12.11 7.02
CA CYS A 181 -0.73 11.65 5.66
C CYS A 181 -0.43 12.78 4.66
#